data_AF-A0A4S4G4D2-F1
#
_entry.id   AF-A0A4S4G4D2-F1
#
_cell.length_a   1.000
_cell.length_b   1.000
_cell.length_c   1.000
_cell.angle_alpha   90.00
_cell.angle_beta   90.00
_cell.angle_gamma   90.00
#
_symmetry.space_group_name_H-M   'P 1'
#
loop_
_entity.id
_entity.type
_entity.pdbx_description
1 polymer ?
#
loop_
_entity_poly.entity_id
_entity_poly.type
_entity_poly.pdbx_seq_one_letter_code
_entity_poly.pdbx_strand_id
1 'polypeptide(L)'
;MASQMGFLLDQKWCIGCQSCVTGCQMRHRTPDEVQLRKATSFEQQPVGPWITVACNHCADPACVSVCPTGATVKREDGIVVHDPEVCIGCQSCIKACPYEHPVYLEEENRIIRCDMCAARLDAGDVPACVEACPMKILTVDTVENNEAAGGVPEGAGFTVESTNPTTRFIPIR
;
A
#
# COMPACT_ATOMS: atom_id res chain seq x y z
N MET A 1 -0.89 8.79 22.03
CA MET A 1 -1.57 7.69 21.30
C MET A 1 -0.77 7.49 20.04
N ALA A 2 -0.33 6.27 19.76
CA ALA A 2 0.49 6.02 18.59
C ALA A 2 -0.35 6.27 17.32
N SER A 3 0.11 7.14 16.43
CA SER A 3 -0.64 7.60 15.27
C SER A 3 -0.58 6.57 14.14
N GLN A 4 -1.71 6.01 13.71
CA GLN A 4 -1.76 5.06 12.60
C GLN A 4 -1.61 5.79 11.26
N MET A 5 -0.54 5.52 10.50
CA MET A 5 -0.35 6.04 9.15
C MET A 5 -1.21 5.30 8.12
N GLY A 6 -1.62 6.02 7.08
CA GLY A 6 -2.39 5.48 5.95
C GLY A 6 -2.22 6.32 4.69
N PHE A 7 -2.50 5.71 3.54
CA PHE A 7 -2.60 6.44 2.29
C PHE A 7 -3.96 7.14 2.20
N LEU A 8 -4.01 8.32 1.57
CA LEU A 8 -5.25 8.91 1.08
C LEU A 8 -5.19 8.99 -0.44
N LEU A 9 -6.21 8.46 -1.11
CA LEU A 9 -6.38 8.53 -2.55
C LEU A 9 -7.62 9.34 -2.91
N ASP A 10 -7.45 10.47 -3.60
CA ASP A 10 -8.56 11.16 -4.25
C ASP A 10 -8.91 10.47 -5.58
N GLN A 11 -9.94 9.62 -5.54
CA GLN A 11 -10.36 8.85 -6.71
C GLN A 11 -11.05 9.72 -7.78
N LYS A 12 -11.51 10.93 -7.44
CA LYS A 12 -12.18 11.83 -8.40
C LYS A 12 -11.26 12.21 -9.57
N TRP A 13 -9.96 12.27 -9.29
CA TRP A 13 -8.96 12.85 -10.19
C TRP A 13 -7.90 11.83 -10.63
N CYS A 14 -8.06 10.55 -10.27
CA CYS A 14 -7.16 9.50 -10.71
C CYS A 14 -7.39 9.19 -12.20
N ILE A 15 -6.42 9.56 -13.04
CA ILE A 15 -6.48 9.36 -14.50
C ILE A 15 -5.82 8.06 -14.99
N GLY A 16 -5.34 7.21 -14.08
CA GLY A 16 -4.74 5.93 -14.46
C GLY A 16 -3.39 5.99 -15.19
N CYS A 17 -2.65 7.10 -15.08
CA CYS A 17 -1.36 7.28 -15.78
C CYS A 17 -0.24 6.32 -15.37
N GLN A 18 -0.45 5.51 -14.32
CA GLN A 18 0.50 4.53 -13.77
C GLN A 18 1.85 5.08 -13.28
N SER A 19 2.07 6.40 -13.22
CA SER A 19 3.32 6.97 -12.70
C SER A 19 3.61 6.55 -11.25
N CYS A 20 2.58 6.34 -10.43
CA CYS A 20 2.73 5.84 -9.06
C CYS A 20 3.20 4.37 -9.00
N VAL A 21 2.87 3.56 -10.02
CA VAL A 21 3.34 2.18 -10.18
C VAL A 21 4.82 2.21 -10.55
N THR A 22 5.18 2.92 -11.62
CA THR A 22 6.56 3.06 -12.08
C THR A 22 7.47 3.65 -11.01
N GLY A 23 7.04 4.72 -10.31
CA GLY A 23 7.82 5.32 -9.22
C GLY A 23 8.06 4.35 -8.05
N CYS A 24 7.08 3.50 -7.74
CA CYS A 24 7.23 2.46 -6.73
C CYS A 24 8.24 1.39 -7.17
N GLN A 25 8.12 0.89 -8.41
CA GLN A 25 9.02 -0.11 -8.98
C GLN A 25 10.46 0.42 -9.05
N MET A 26 10.68 1.64 -9.54
CA MET A 26 12.03 2.25 -9.60
C MET A 26 12.67 2.37 -8.23
N ARG A 27 11.90 2.74 -7.20
CA ARG A 27 12.40 2.86 -5.82
C ARG A 27 12.79 1.51 -5.22
N HIS A 28 12.02 0.46 -5.49
CA HIS A 28 12.24 -0.87 -4.92
C HIS A 28 13.07 -1.78 -5.81
N ARG A 29 13.33 -1.38 -7.06
CA ARG A 29 13.99 -2.15 -8.11
C ARG A 29 13.36 -3.53 -8.27
N THR A 30 12.03 -3.58 -8.26
CA THR A 30 11.30 -4.83 -8.48
C THR A 30 11.35 -5.22 -9.96
N PRO A 31 11.29 -6.52 -10.27
CA PRO A 31 11.05 -6.98 -11.64
C PRO A 31 9.78 -6.37 -12.24
N ASP A 32 9.68 -6.35 -13.57
CA ASP A 32 8.59 -5.70 -14.31
C ASP A 32 7.22 -6.31 -13.97
N GLU A 33 7.17 -7.63 -13.78
CA GLU A 33 5.99 -8.39 -13.40
C GLU A 33 5.57 -8.18 -11.94
N VAL A 34 6.44 -7.57 -11.11
CA VAL A 34 6.19 -7.33 -9.69
C VAL A 34 5.79 -5.88 -9.46
N GLN A 35 4.51 -5.68 -9.17
CA GLN A 35 3.93 -4.37 -8.86
C GLN A 35 3.46 -4.31 -7.40
N LEU A 36 4.23 -3.62 -6.54
CA LEU A 36 3.89 -3.41 -5.12
C LEU A 36 2.75 -2.40 -4.93
N ARG A 37 2.55 -1.52 -5.92
CA ARG A 37 1.40 -0.64 -6.10
C ARG A 37 0.81 -0.94 -7.47
N LYS A 38 -0.51 -1.08 -7.56
CA LYS A 38 -1.23 -1.32 -8.81
C LYS A 38 -2.13 -0.13 -9.11
N ALA A 39 -2.43 0.09 -10.39
CA ALA A 39 -3.43 1.04 -10.84
C ALA A 39 -4.37 0.34 -11.82
N THR A 40 -5.64 0.19 -11.46
CA THR A 40 -6.64 -0.58 -12.22
C THR A 40 -7.88 0.27 -12.48
N SER A 41 -8.49 0.07 -13.65
CA SER A 41 -9.81 0.60 -13.96
C SER A 41 -10.86 -0.46 -13.67
N PHE A 42 -11.98 -0.09 -13.06
CA PHE A 42 -13.03 -1.05 -12.69
C PHE A 42 -14.26 -1.03 -13.63
N GLU A 43 -14.27 -0.13 -14.63
CA GLU A 43 -15.18 -0.18 -15.77
C GLU A 43 -14.35 -0.30 -17.06
N GLN A 44 -14.92 -0.97 -18.08
CA GLN A 44 -14.25 -1.29 -19.34
C GLN A 44 -13.60 -0.05 -19.98
N GLN A 45 -12.39 -0.22 -20.51
CA GLN A 45 -11.63 0.83 -21.22
C GLN A 45 -12.45 1.46 -22.37
N PRO A 46 -12.27 2.77 -22.65
CA PRO A 46 -11.09 3.57 -22.32
C PRO A 46 -11.30 4.66 -21.26
N VAL A 47 -12.50 4.80 -20.68
CA VAL A 47 -12.80 5.92 -19.79
C VAL A 47 -13.69 5.43 -18.66
N GLY A 48 -13.11 5.23 -17.49
CA GLY A 48 -13.81 4.78 -16.30
C GLY A 48 -12.91 4.92 -15.09
N PRO A 49 -13.46 5.26 -13.92
CA PRO A 49 -12.67 5.68 -12.77
C PRO A 49 -11.56 4.68 -12.40
N TRP A 50 -10.42 5.22 -12.03
CA TRP A 50 -9.22 4.46 -11.69
C TRP A 50 -9.02 4.41 -10.20
N ILE A 51 -8.55 3.26 -9.71
CA ILE A 51 -8.06 3.10 -8.35
C ILE A 51 -6.57 2.77 -8.39
N THR A 52 -5.80 3.33 -7.45
CA THR A 52 -4.45 2.85 -7.17
C THR A 52 -4.30 2.41 -5.73
N VAL A 53 -3.88 1.16 -5.54
CA VAL A 53 -3.71 0.55 -4.22
C VAL A 53 -2.32 -0.05 -4.08
N ALA A 54 -1.82 0.00 -2.87
CA ALA A 54 -0.66 -0.74 -2.40
C ALA A 54 -1.05 -1.38 -1.06
N CYS A 55 -0.08 -1.99 -0.37
CA CYS A 55 -0.34 -2.55 0.96
C CYS A 55 -1.10 -1.54 1.84
N ASN A 56 -2.18 -2.01 2.45
CA ASN A 56 -3.06 -1.17 3.27
C ASN A 56 -2.51 -0.89 4.68
N HIS A 57 -1.32 -1.39 5.03
CA HIS A 57 -0.69 -1.28 6.36
C HIS A 57 -1.71 -1.37 7.51
N CYS A 58 -2.54 -2.43 7.46
CA CYS A 58 -3.81 -2.49 8.15
C CYS A 58 -3.71 -2.26 9.67
N ALA A 59 -4.82 -1.83 10.28
CA ALA A 59 -4.92 -1.67 11.74
C ALA A 59 -4.73 -3.02 12.45
N ASP A 60 -5.28 -4.10 11.89
CA ASP A 60 -5.17 -5.47 12.36
C ASP A 60 -4.49 -6.36 11.31
N PRO A 61 -3.15 -6.25 11.13
CA PRO A 61 -2.48 -6.87 10.01
C PRO A 61 -2.31 -8.38 10.22
N ALA A 62 -3.19 -9.18 9.62
CA ALA A 62 -3.12 -10.64 9.65
C ALA A 62 -1.72 -11.19 9.28
N CYS A 63 -1.04 -10.54 8.32
CA CYS A 63 0.32 -10.90 7.89
C CYS A 63 1.39 -10.80 8.99
N VAL A 64 1.22 -9.92 9.99
CA VAL A 64 2.11 -9.83 11.16
C VAL A 64 1.82 -10.98 12.11
N SER A 65 0.53 -11.22 12.43
CA SER A 65 0.10 -12.25 13.37
C SER A 65 0.51 -13.67 12.98
N VAL A 66 0.68 -13.94 11.68
CA VAL A 66 1.07 -15.26 11.17
C VAL A 66 2.59 -15.41 10.91
N CYS A 67 3.40 -14.38 11.15
CA CYS A 67 4.83 -14.42 10.86
C CYS A 67 5.58 -15.17 11.98
N PRO A 68 6.09 -16.39 11.75
CA PRO A 68 6.66 -17.20 12.83
C PRO A 68 8.02 -16.70 13.32
N THR A 69 8.74 -15.93 12.50
CA THR A 69 10.08 -15.41 12.83
C THR A 69 10.06 -13.96 13.31
N GLY A 70 8.92 -13.28 13.25
CA GLY A 70 8.85 -11.85 13.52
C GLY A 70 9.45 -10.98 12.41
N ALA A 71 9.71 -11.53 11.22
CA ALA A 71 10.22 -10.76 10.08
C ALA A 71 9.25 -9.69 9.56
N THR A 72 7.94 -9.81 9.83
CA THR A 72 6.96 -8.77 9.49
C THR A 72 6.45 -8.15 10.77
N VAL A 73 6.65 -6.84 10.95
CA VAL A 73 6.31 -6.13 12.18
C VAL A 73 5.50 -4.88 11.88
N LYS A 74 4.67 -4.48 12.84
CA LYS A 74 3.98 -3.19 12.83
C LYS A 74 4.77 -2.22 13.70
N ARG A 75 5.22 -1.10 13.11
CA ARG A 75 5.87 0.01 13.82
C ARG A 75 4.88 0.72 14.75
N GLU A 76 5.41 1.57 15.63
CA GLU A 76 4.59 2.41 16.52
C GLU A 76 3.64 3.33 15.73
N ASP A 77 4.09 3.90 14.62
CA ASP A 77 3.28 4.69 13.69
C ASP A 77 2.32 3.86 12.81
N GLY A 78 2.22 2.56 13.08
CA GLY A 78 1.33 1.63 12.41
C GLY A 78 1.76 1.18 11.01
N ILE A 79 2.92 1.63 10.50
CA ILE A 79 3.46 1.13 9.24
C ILE A 79 3.92 -0.32 9.42
N VAL A 80 3.33 -1.23 8.64
CA VAL A 80 3.79 -2.62 8.57
C VAL A 80 5.01 -2.74 7.65
N VAL A 81 6.15 -3.13 8.22
CA VAL A 81 7.44 -3.30 7.54
C VAL A 81 7.89 -4.77 7.54
N HIS A 82 8.88 -5.08 6.70
CA HIS A 82 9.41 -6.43 6.53
C HIS A 82 10.93 -6.43 6.55
N ASP A 83 11.51 -7.32 7.34
CA ASP A 83 12.94 -7.57 7.41
C ASP A 83 13.28 -8.85 6.61
N PRO A 84 13.94 -8.71 5.44
CA PRO A 84 14.31 -9.85 4.62
C PRO A 84 15.38 -10.74 5.26
N GLU A 85 16.22 -10.23 6.16
CA GLU A 85 17.29 -11.00 6.79
C GLU A 85 16.76 -11.99 7.83
N VAL A 86 15.61 -11.67 8.43
CA VAL A 86 14.89 -12.53 9.41
C VAL A 86 13.86 -13.44 8.71
N CYS A 87 13.53 -13.14 7.45
CA CYS A 87 12.51 -13.88 6.72
C CYS A 87 13.02 -15.25 6.24
N ILE A 88 12.27 -16.31 6.54
CA ILE A 88 12.56 -17.67 6.08
C ILE A 88 11.79 -18.05 4.80
N GLY A 89 11.15 -17.10 4.12
CA GLY A 89 10.42 -17.35 2.87
C GLY A 89 9.21 -18.28 2.99
N CYS A 90 8.64 -18.50 4.19
CA CYS A 90 7.55 -19.46 4.41
C CYS A 90 6.19 -19.10 3.76
N GLN A 91 6.06 -17.90 3.20
CA GLN A 91 4.87 -17.40 2.49
C GLN A 91 3.56 -17.34 3.31
N SER A 92 3.58 -17.57 4.62
CA SER A 92 2.38 -17.46 5.47
C SER A 92 1.72 -16.08 5.39
N CYS A 93 2.52 -15.02 5.27
CA CYS A 93 2.05 -13.65 5.13
C CYS A 93 1.30 -13.40 3.80
N ILE A 94 1.66 -14.09 2.72
CA ILE A 94 0.97 -14.02 1.42
C ILE A 94 -0.43 -14.62 1.59
N LYS A 95 -0.51 -15.85 2.11
CA LYS A 95 -1.78 -16.56 2.33
C LYS A 95 -2.72 -15.84 3.28
N ALA A 96 -2.19 -15.10 4.25
CA ALA A 96 -2.98 -14.38 5.24
C ALA A 96 -3.43 -12.98 4.77
N CYS A 97 -2.84 -12.42 3.71
CA CYS A 97 -3.21 -11.09 3.25
C CYS A 97 -4.44 -11.18 2.33
N PRO A 98 -5.61 -10.65 2.71
CA PRO A 98 -6.82 -10.75 1.88
C PRO A 98 -6.75 -9.88 0.61
N TYR A 99 -5.69 -9.08 0.49
CA TYR A 99 -5.45 -8.18 -0.64
C TYR A 99 -4.25 -8.61 -1.50
N GLU A 100 -3.61 -9.74 -1.19
CA GLU A 100 -2.52 -10.32 -1.99
C GLU A 100 -1.33 -9.36 -2.25
N HIS A 101 -1.01 -8.50 -1.27
CA HIS A 101 0.04 -7.48 -1.41
C HIS A 101 1.48 -7.99 -1.23
N PRO A 102 1.79 -8.92 -0.31
CA PRO A 102 3.12 -9.50 -0.24
C PRO A 102 3.35 -10.40 -1.46
N VAL A 103 4.51 -10.27 -2.09
CA VAL A 103 4.89 -11.03 -3.29
C VAL A 103 6.12 -11.86 -2.97
N TYR A 104 6.14 -13.11 -3.43
CA TYR A 104 7.31 -13.97 -3.34
C TYR A 104 8.13 -13.87 -4.63
N LEU A 105 9.41 -13.55 -4.49
CA LEU A 105 10.40 -13.52 -5.57
C LEU A 105 11.10 -14.87 -5.57
N GLU A 106 10.69 -15.76 -6.48
CA GLU A 106 11.18 -17.16 -6.51
C GLU A 106 12.69 -17.23 -6.72
N GLU A 107 13.23 -16.42 -7.63
CA GLU A 107 14.65 -16.39 -7.96
C GLU A 107 15.53 -15.92 -6.79
N GLU A 108 14.97 -15.11 -5.90
CA GLU A 108 15.67 -14.55 -4.73
C GLU A 108 15.33 -15.27 -3.42
N ASN A 109 14.37 -16.21 -3.44
CA ASN A 109 13.78 -16.82 -2.25
C ASN A 109 13.38 -15.77 -1.18
N ARG A 110 12.78 -14.66 -1.64
CA ARG A 110 12.53 -13.46 -0.82
C ARG A 110 11.10 -13.00 -0.90
N ILE A 111 10.55 -12.50 0.21
CA ILE A 111 9.27 -11.79 0.22
C ILE A 111 9.52 -10.29 0.07
N ILE A 112 8.75 -9.66 -0.82
CA ILE A 112 8.75 -8.21 -1.00
C ILE A 112 7.33 -7.66 -0.86
N ARG A 113 7.19 -6.43 -0.37
CA ARG A 113 5.92 -5.75 -0.17
C ARG A 113 6.13 -4.24 -0.13
N CYS A 114 5.06 -3.49 -0.30
CA CYS A 114 5.05 -2.06 0.03
C CYS A 114 5.40 -1.87 1.52
N ASP A 115 6.36 -0.99 1.78
CA ASP A 115 6.87 -0.56 3.08
C ASP A 115 6.42 0.88 3.44
N MET A 116 5.46 1.44 2.69
CA MET A 116 5.07 2.85 2.71
C MET A 116 6.25 3.81 2.46
N CYS A 117 7.35 3.33 1.90
CA CYS A 117 8.62 4.04 1.83
C CYS A 117 9.04 4.60 3.21
N ALA A 118 8.90 3.81 4.29
CA ALA A 118 9.09 4.26 5.67
C ALA A 118 10.41 5.03 5.88
N ALA A 119 11.52 4.57 5.27
CA ALA A 119 12.81 5.25 5.36
C ALA A 119 12.82 6.67 4.73
N ARG A 120 11.97 6.94 3.72
CA ARG A 120 11.79 8.29 3.16
C ARG A 120 10.97 9.16 4.11
N LEU A 121 9.88 8.61 4.66
CA LEU A 121 9.05 9.30 5.66
C LEU A 121 9.88 9.70 6.89
N ASP A 122 10.72 8.80 7.39
CA ASP A 122 11.63 9.06 8.52
C ASP A 122 12.64 10.18 8.21
N ALA A 123 12.97 10.39 6.93
CA ALA A 123 13.84 11.48 6.46
C ALA A 123 13.09 12.79 6.16
N GLY A 124 11.79 12.87 6.42
CA GLY A 124 10.95 14.05 6.13
C GLY A 124 10.55 14.19 4.66
N ASP A 125 10.69 13.12 3.88
CA ASP A 125 10.33 13.05 2.47
C ASP A 125 9.04 12.24 2.26
N VAL A 126 8.51 12.20 1.04
CA VAL A 126 7.29 11.47 0.70
C VAL A 126 7.57 10.14 0.02
N PRO A 127 6.63 9.19 0.03
CA PRO A 127 6.77 7.93 -0.71
C PRO A 127 6.97 8.16 -2.21
N ALA A 128 7.76 7.29 -2.85
CA ALA A 128 8.05 7.43 -4.29
C ALA A 128 6.79 7.44 -5.17
N CYS A 129 5.76 6.68 -4.78
CA CYS A 129 4.47 6.68 -5.48
C CYS A 129 3.67 7.97 -5.31
N VAL A 130 3.80 8.64 -4.16
CA VAL A 130 3.20 9.96 -3.86
C VAL A 130 3.93 11.03 -4.68
N GLU A 131 5.26 11.03 -4.63
CA GLU A 131 6.10 11.94 -5.39
C GLU A 131 5.80 11.89 -6.90
N ALA A 132 5.75 10.67 -7.45
CA ALA A 132 5.56 10.42 -8.87
C ALA A 132 4.16 10.74 -9.39
N CYS A 133 3.17 10.96 -8.53
CA CYS A 133 1.81 11.28 -8.97
C CYS A 133 1.76 12.70 -9.58
N PRO A 134 1.46 12.86 -10.88
CA PRO A 134 1.38 14.19 -11.50
C PRO A 134 0.13 14.96 -11.06
N MET A 135 -0.95 14.25 -10.70
CA MET A 135 -2.21 14.85 -10.26
C MET A 135 -2.19 15.28 -8.78
N LYS A 136 -1.21 14.82 -7.99
CA LYS A 136 -1.12 15.06 -6.54
C LYS A 136 -2.35 14.58 -5.75
N ILE A 137 -2.89 13.44 -6.19
CA ILE A 137 -4.11 12.82 -5.66
C ILE A 137 -3.83 11.66 -4.70
N LEU A 138 -2.55 11.35 -4.45
CA LEU A 138 -2.12 10.31 -3.52
C LEU A 138 -1.23 10.95 -2.47
N THR A 139 -1.58 10.82 -1.20
CA THR A 139 -0.80 11.32 -0.05
C THR A 139 -0.65 10.25 1.03
N VAL A 140 0.19 10.53 2.03
CA VAL A 140 0.34 9.74 3.25
C VAL A 140 0.26 10.69 4.43
N ASP A 141 -0.59 10.35 5.39
CA ASP A 141 -0.74 11.03 6.67
C ASP A 141 -1.33 10.02 7.69
N THR A 142 -1.60 10.46 8.91
CA THR A 142 -2.37 9.69 9.88
C THR A 142 -3.77 9.42 9.35
N VAL A 143 -4.34 8.27 9.71
CA VAL A 143 -5.72 7.91 9.37
C VAL A 143 -6.70 8.96 9.86
N GLU A 144 -6.47 9.52 11.04
CA GLU A 144 -7.29 10.62 11.60
C GLU A 144 -7.27 11.85 10.69
N ASN A 145 -6.09 12.29 10.23
CA ASN A 145 -5.97 13.42 9.32
C ASN A 145 -6.60 13.12 7.95
N ASN A 146 -6.41 11.90 7.45
CA ASN A 146 -7.02 11.47 6.18
C ASN A 146 -8.55 11.47 6.26
N GLU A 147 -9.12 11.04 7.39
CA GLU A 147 -10.56 11.07 7.64
C GLU A 147 -11.07 12.51 7.81
N ALA A 148 -10.32 13.37 8.51
CA ALA A 148 -10.63 14.80 8.64
C ALA A 148 -10.60 15.53 7.28
N ALA A 149 -9.79 15.05 6.33
CA ALA A 149 -9.75 15.54 4.95
C ALA A 149 -10.90 14.99 4.08
N GLY A 150 -11.85 14.24 4.65
CA GLY A 150 -12.99 13.66 3.95
C GLY A 150 -12.72 12.26 3.37
N GLY A 151 -11.61 11.63 3.75
CA GLY A 151 -11.31 10.25 3.37
C GLY A 151 -12.18 9.24 4.10
N VAL A 152 -12.68 8.25 3.37
CA VAL A 152 -13.47 7.13 3.92
C VAL A 152 -12.79 5.80 3.60
N PRO A 153 -13.04 4.72 4.36
CA PRO A 153 -12.41 3.41 4.10
C PRO A 153 -12.88 2.76 2.78
N GLU A 154 -14.00 3.21 2.23
CA GLU A 154 -14.62 2.66 1.03
C GLU A 154 -14.23 3.47 -0.21
N GLY A 155 -13.79 2.78 -1.25
CA GLY A 155 -13.46 3.38 -2.54
C GLY A 155 -14.05 2.53 -3.66
N ALA A 156 -14.38 3.16 -4.79
CA ALA A 156 -14.84 2.41 -5.94
C ALA A 156 -13.71 1.48 -6.44
N GLY A 157 -14.03 0.19 -6.61
CA GLY A 157 -13.04 -0.84 -6.93
C GLY A 157 -12.20 -1.35 -5.73
N PHE A 158 -12.58 -1.00 -4.50
CA PHE A 158 -11.93 -1.48 -3.27
C PHE A 158 -12.91 -2.22 -2.35
N THR A 159 -12.51 -3.40 -1.87
CA THR A 159 -13.26 -4.17 -0.88
C THR A 159 -12.63 -3.96 0.49
N VAL A 160 -13.43 -3.60 1.50
CA VAL A 160 -12.96 -3.51 2.89
C VAL A 160 -13.02 -4.91 3.51
N GLU A 161 -11.87 -5.38 4.00
CA GLU A 161 -11.74 -6.69 4.65
C GLU A 161 -11.60 -6.54 6.18
N SER A 162 -11.79 -7.65 6.90
CA SER A 162 -11.75 -7.72 8.38
C SER A 162 -10.43 -7.30 9.04
N THR A 163 -9.38 -7.07 8.24
CA THR A 163 -8.07 -6.60 8.74
C THR A 163 -8.03 -5.10 9.03
N ASN A 164 -9.14 -4.38 8.81
CA ASN A 164 -9.25 -2.93 9.02
C ASN A 164 -8.18 -2.14 8.23
N PRO A 165 -8.28 -2.09 6.88
CA PRO A 165 -7.32 -1.38 6.03
C PRO A 165 -7.23 0.11 6.37
N THR A 166 -6.03 0.70 6.31
CA THR A 166 -5.81 2.11 6.71
C THR A 166 -5.77 3.07 5.53
N THR A 167 -5.77 2.56 4.31
CA THR A 167 -6.01 3.39 3.12
C THR A 167 -7.38 4.04 3.22
N ARG A 168 -7.45 5.32 2.88
CA ARG A 168 -8.68 6.10 2.76
C ARG A 168 -8.82 6.61 1.34
N PHE A 169 -10.07 6.84 0.95
CA PHE A 169 -10.44 7.28 -0.39
C PHE A 169 -11.33 8.51 -0.29
N ILE A 170 -11.10 9.50 -1.15
CA ILE A 170 -12.12 10.49 -1.49
C ILE A 170 -12.89 9.91 -2.68
N PRO A 171 -14.14 9.45 -2.49
CA PRO A 171 -14.87 8.71 -3.51
C PRO A 171 -15.31 9.61 -4.67
N ILE A 172 -15.59 9.01 -5.82
CA ILE A 172 -15.97 9.73 -7.05
C ILE A 172 -17.34 10.43 -6.92
N ARG A 173 -18.18 10.04 -5.96
CA ARG A 173 -19.49 10.64 -5.68
C ARG A 173 -19.69 10.84 -4.19
#